data_AF-A0AAD5STM4-F1
#
_entry.id   AF-A0AAD5STM4-F1
#
_cell.length_a   1.000
_cell.length_b   1.000
_cell.length_c   1.000
_cell.angle_alpha   90.00
_cell.angle_beta   90.00
_cell.angle_gamma   90.00
#
_symmetry.space_group_name_H-M   'P 1'
#
loop_
_entity.id
_entity.type
_entity.pdbx_description
1 polymer ?
#
loop_
_entity_poly.entity_id
_entity_poly.type
_entity_poly.pdbx_seq_one_letter_code
_entity_poly.pdbx_strand_id
1 'polypeptide(L)'
;MSEDVVVRTVGDASVRASDARLLDDGAWLNDALIHFAYEELRLGLHGGGGGGGATDGGVFLAAPALVHLLVNAPDAAFARAVASPLGLPAKHSVFLPVNDCLSLDAPGGSHWSLLVYSHTSNAFFYYGTPPCLFQYHPSFNISQIL
;
A
#
# COMPACT_ATOMS: atom_id res chain seq x y z
N MET A 1 12.30 -20.61 -21.83
CA MET A 1 11.93 -19.36 -21.14
C MET A 1 12.97 -19.15 -20.06
N SER A 2 13.66 -18.01 -20.02
CA SER A 2 14.58 -17.69 -18.91
C SER A 2 13.77 -17.57 -17.63
N GLU A 3 14.25 -18.16 -16.53
CA GLU A 3 13.61 -18.01 -15.22
C GLU A 3 13.56 -16.53 -14.81
N ASP A 4 12.43 -16.12 -14.23
CA ASP A 4 12.27 -14.76 -13.71
C ASP A 4 12.82 -14.68 -12.28
N VAL A 5 14.11 -14.35 -12.20
CA VAL A 5 14.88 -14.37 -10.96
C VAL A 5 14.55 -13.18 -10.06
N VAL A 6 14.65 -13.37 -8.74
CA VAL A 6 14.61 -12.27 -7.77
C VAL A 6 15.90 -11.46 -7.91
N VAL A 7 15.78 -10.15 -8.15
CA VAL A 7 16.92 -9.23 -8.27
C VAL A 7 17.27 -8.55 -6.95
N ARG A 8 16.28 -8.30 -6.10
CA ARG A 8 16.48 -7.69 -4.78
C ARG A 8 15.33 -7.99 -3.83
N THR A 9 15.66 -8.14 -2.54
CA THR A 9 14.70 -8.29 -1.45
C THR A 9 15.04 -7.29 -0.34
N VAL A 10 14.02 -6.59 0.15
CA VAL A 10 14.12 -5.60 1.22
C VAL A 10 12.90 -5.78 2.12
N GLY A 11 13.15 -6.10 3.40
CA GLY A 11 12.07 -6.43 4.34
C GLY A 11 11.19 -7.55 3.78
N ASP A 12 9.88 -7.28 3.69
CA ASP A 12 8.88 -8.21 3.18
C ASP A 12 8.61 -8.06 1.67
N ALA A 13 9.35 -7.19 0.97
CA ALA A 13 9.20 -6.96 -0.46
C ALA A 13 10.34 -7.61 -1.26
N SER A 14 10.00 -8.28 -2.36
CA SER A 14 10.96 -8.81 -3.33
C SER A 14 10.61 -8.35 -4.74
N VAL A 15 11.62 -7.90 -5.47
CA VAL A 15 11.53 -7.46 -6.87
C VAL A 15 12.21 -8.51 -7.74
N ARG A 16 11.52 -8.95 -8.79
CA ARG A 16 12.05 -9.84 -9.82
C ARG A 16 12.57 -9.06 -11.01
N ALA A 17 13.28 -9.77 -11.90
CA ALA A 17 13.80 -9.18 -13.13
C ALA A 17 12.67 -8.64 -14.01
N SER A 18 11.49 -9.28 -14.01
CA SER A 18 10.28 -8.78 -14.70
C SER A 18 9.73 -7.50 -14.10
N ASP A 19 9.66 -7.41 -12.77
CA ASP A 19 9.22 -6.21 -12.06
C ASP A 19 10.16 -5.04 -12.35
N ALA A 20 11.48 -5.26 -12.28
CA ALA A 20 12.47 -4.21 -12.50
C ALA A 20 12.42 -3.62 -13.91
N ARG A 21 12.02 -4.39 -14.92
CA ARG A 21 11.80 -3.90 -16.30
C ARG A 21 10.66 -2.89 -16.41
N LEU A 22 9.74 -2.84 -15.43
CA LEU A 22 8.66 -1.84 -15.40
C LEU A 22 9.15 -0.45 -14.95
N LEU A 23 10.42 -0.32 -14.56
CA LEU A 23 11.03 0.98 -14.28
C LEU A 23 11.53 1.69 -15.54
N ASP A 24 11.54 1.01 -16.69
CA ASP A 24 11.85 1.61 -17.99
C ASP A 24 10.71 2.57 -18.42
N ASP A 25 11.06 3.61 -19.19
CA ASP A 25 10.14 4.70 -19.54
C ASP A 25 8.81 4.20 -20.16
N GLY A 26 7.70 4.72 -19.61
CA GLY A 26 6.34 4.50 -20.15
C GLY A 26 5.64 3.22 -19.68
N ALA A 27 6.27 2.39 -18.85
CA ALA A 27 5.65 1.24 -18.23
C ALA A 27 4.85 1.61 -16.97
N TRP A 28 3.90 0.75 -16.59
CA TRP A 28 3.10 0.89 -15.38
C TRP A 28 3.79 0.22 -14.20
N LEU A 29 3.88 0.94 -13.08
CA LEU A 29 4.35 0.35 -11.82
C LEU A 29 3.35 -0.70 -11.34
N ASN A 30 3.86 -1.81 -10.83
CA ASN A 30 3.06 -2.85 -10.18
C ASN A 30 3.15 -2.75 -8.65
N ASP A 31 2.39 -3.63 -8.00
CA ASP A 31 2.34 -3.77 -6.54
C ASP A 31 3.72 -4.09 -5.93
N ALA A 32 4.49 -4.97 -6.57
CA ALA A 32 5.82 -5.36 -6.12
C ALA A 32 6.78 -4.16 -6.03
N LEU A 33 6.82 -3.31 -7.07
CA LEU A 33 7.67 -2.12 -7.08
C LEU A 33 7.24 -1.07 -6.05
N ILE A 34 5.93 -0.85 -5.86
CA ILE A 34 5.42 0.09 -4.86
C ILE A 34 5.72 -0.42 -3.44
N HIS A 35 5.46 -1.71 -3.18
CA HIS A 35 5.77 -2.32 -1.89
C HIS A 35 7.27 -2.25 -1.58
N PHE A 36 8.10 -2.54 -2.58
CA PHE A 36 9.55 -2.45 -2.47
C PHE A 36 10.01 -1.02 -2.14
N ALA A 37 9.45 -0.01 -2.80
CA ALA A 37 9.76 1.39 -2.50
C ALA A 37 9.37 1.75 -1.06
N TYR A 38 8.24 1.25 -0.56
CA TYR A 38 7.82 1.47 0.82
C TYR A 38 8.76 0.82 1.84
N GLU A 39 9.24 -0.38 1.57
CA GLU A 39 10.24 -1.06 2.41
C GLU A 39 11.59 -0.34 2.39
N GLU A 40 12.05 0.16 1.24
CA GLU A 40 13.26 0.99 1.14
C GLU A 40 13.12 2.31 1.91
N LEU A 41 11.97 3.01 1.77
CA LEU A 41 11.68 4.23 2.53
C LEU A 41 11.66 3.92 4.03
N ARG A 42 11.05 2.80 4.41
CA ARG A 42 11.05 2.35 5.80
C ARG A 42 12.47 2.17 6.30
N LEU A 43 13.35 1.45 5.59
CA LEU A 43 14.75 1.31 5.98
C LEU A 43 15.47 2.66 6.09
N GLY A 44 15.27 3.56 5.13
CA GLY A 44 15.87 4.89 5.12
C GLY A 44 15.43 5.76 6.31
N LEU A 45 14.17 5.65 6.71
CA LEU A 45 13.62 6.36 7.89
C LEU A 45 14.21 5.85 9.22
N HIS A 46 14.76 4.63 9.28
CA HIS A 46 15.31 4.04 10.51
C HIS A 46 16.84 4.10 10.62
N GLY A 47 17.55 4.75 9.67
CA GLY A 47 18.98 5.01 9.81
C GLY A 47 19.88 3.77 9.98
N GLY A 48 19.59 2.67 9.28
CA GLY A 48 20.52 1.53 9.17
C GLY A 48 20.58 0.56 10.36
N GLY A 49 19.56 0.53 11.22
CA GLY A 49 19.42 -0.49 12.27
C GLY A 49 18.25 -1.43 11.97
N GLY A 50 18.55 -2.70 11.70
CA GLY A 50 17.55 -3.74 11.43
C GLY A 50 16.65 -4.01 12.63
N GLY A 51 15.35 -3.87 12.43
CA GLY A 51 14.31 -4.23 13.38
C GLY A 51 12.98 -4.28 12.65
N GLY A 52 12.52 -5.49 12.33
CA GLY A 52 11.24 -5.72 11.67
C GLY A 52 10.10 -5.10 12.48
N GLY A 53 9.14 -4.51 11.77
CA GLY A 53 7.77 -4.43 12.29
C GLY A 53 7.41 -3.32 13.26
N ALA A 54 8.02 -2.13 13.29
CA ALA A 54 7.29 -0.89 13.63
C ALA A 54 8.18 0.32 13.35
N THR A 55 7.68 1.27 12.59
CA THR A 55 8.14 2.65 12.74
C THR A 55 7.87 3.08 14.18
N ASP A 56 8.95 3.28 14.93
CA ASP A 56 8.96 3.90 16.25
C ASP A 56 8.41 5.36 16.20
N GLY A 57 8.10 5.87 14.99
CA GLY A 57 7.57 7.21 14.71
C GLY A 57 6.13 7.28 14.20
N GLY A 58 5.30 6.23 14.35
CA GLY A 58 3.86 6.32 14.10
C GLY A 58 3.41 6.40 12.63
N VAL A 59 4.31 6.27 11.65
CA VAL A 59 3.96 6.26 10.22
C VAL A 59 3.86 4.84 9.68
N PHE A 60 2.72 4.43 9.14
CA PHE A 60 2.55 3.12 8.51
C PHE A 60 2.47 3.26 6.99
N LEU A 61 3.33 2.53 6.30
CA LEU A 61 3.34 2.43 4.84
C LEU A 61 2.72 1.08 4.47
N ALA A 62 1.49 1.08 3.95
CA ALA A 62 0.76 -0.15 3.68
C ALA A 62 1.17 -0.77 2.34
N ALA A 63 1.41 -2.07 2.33
CA ALA A 63 1.59 -2.81 1.08
C ALA A 63 0.33 -2.70 0.19
N PRO A 64 0.45 -2.55 -1.14
CA PRO A 64 -0.71 -2.46 -2.03
C PRO A 64 -1.70 -3.63 -1.87
N ALA A 65 -1.20 -4.86 -1.69
CA ALA A 65 -2.05 -6.03 -1.46
C ALA A 65 -2.89 -5.93 -0.17
N LEU A 66 -2.33 -5.36 0.90
CA LEU A 66 -3.07 -5.09 2.13
C LEU A 66 -4.17 -4.04 1.89
N VAL A 67 -3.87 -2.98 1.13
CA VAL A 67 -4.88 -1.97 0.78
C VAL A 67 -5.99 -2.58 -0.06
N HIS A 68 -5.66 -3.39 -1.06
CA HIS A 68 -6.65 -4.10 -1.88
C HIS A 68 -7.55 -5.01 -1.03
N LEU A 69 -6.97 -5.74 -0.08
CA LEU A 69 -7.72 -6.57 0.86
C LEU A 69 -8.66 -5.74 1.74
N LEU A 70 -8.19 -4.61 2.27
CA LEU A 70 -9.00 -3.73 3.11
C LEU A 70 -10.15 -3.12 2.31
N VAL A 71 -9.88 -2.55 1.13
CA VAL A 71 -10.90 -1.93 0.26
C VAL A 71 -12.00 -2.92 -0.13
N ASN A 72 -11.64 -4.18 -0.32
CA ASN A 72 -12.57 -5.26 -0.69
C ASN A 72 -13.03 -6.09 0.52
N ALA A 73 -12.85 -5.61 1.74
CA ALA A 73 -13.33 -6.30 2.93
C ALA A 73 -14.86 -6.47 2.88
N PRO A 74 -15.40 -7.65 3.21
CA PRO A 74 -16.84 -7.91 3.13
C PRO A 74 -17.64 -7.08 4.14
N ASP A 75 -17.02 -6.76 5.29
CA ASP A 75 -17.60 -5.92 6.33
C ASP A 75 -16.51 -5.25 7.19
N ALA A 76 -16.95 -4.35 8.06
CA ALA A 76 -16.06 -3.61 8.97
C ALA A 76 -15.43 -4.50 10.05
N ALA A 77 -16.03 -5.64 10.41
CA ALA A 77 -15.47 -6.55 11.41
C ALA A 77 -14.25 -7.28 10.83
N PHE A 78 -14.33 -7.76 9.60
CA PHE A 78 -13.21 -8.32 8.86
C PHE A 78 -12.08 -7.28 8.71
N ALA A 79 -12.42 -6.06 8.29
CA ALA A 79 -11.42 -5.02 8.08
C ALA A 79 -10.69 -4.65 9.38
N ARG A 80 -11.41 -4.57 10.52
CA ARG A 80 -10.80 -4.40 11.86
C ARG A 80 -9.93 -5.59 12.28
N ALA A 81 -10.34 -6.82 11.96
CA ALA A 81 -9.55 -8.01 12.27
C ALA A 81 -8.22 -8.04 11.51
N VAL A 82 -8.18 -7.50 10.28
CA VAL A 82 -6.94 -7.32 9.49
C VAL A 82 -6.10 -6.17 10.04
N ALA A 83 -6.71 -5.04 10.40
CA ALA A 83 -5.99 -3.84 10.84
C ALA A 83 -5.44 -3.89 12.27
N SER A 84 -6.12 -4.60 13.18
CA SER A 84 -5.76 -4.64 14.60
C SER A 84 -4.37 -5.24 14.87
N PRO A 85 -3.98 -6.40 14.28
CA PRO A 85 -2.63 -6.95 14.44
C PRO A 85 -1.51 -6.05 13.90
N LEU A 86 -1.83 -5.18 12.93
CA LEU A 86 -0.90 -4.21 12.34
C LEU A 86 -0.79 -2.92 13.18
N GLY A 87 -1.62 -2.80 14.22
CA GLY A 87 -1.69 -1.64 15.09
C GLY A 87 -2.06 -0.35 14.35
N LEU A 88 -2.79 -0.44 13.22
CA LEU A 88 -3.13 0.73 12.40
C LEU A 88 -3.84 1.85 13.18
N PRO A 89 -4.81 1.57 14.10
CA PRO A 89 -5.47 2.61 14.87
C PRO A 89 -4.52 3.41 15.78
N ALA A 90 -3.35 2.87 16.10
CA ALA A 90 -2.34 3.54 16.93
C ALA A 90 -1.31 4.32 16.10
N LYS A 91 -1.44 4.34 14.77
CA LYS A 91 -0.49 5.02 13.87
C LYS A 91 -0.90 6.48 13.68
N HIS A 92 0.07 7.36 13.87
CA HIS A 92 -0.05 8.79 13.61
C HIS A 92 -0.44 9.09 12.16
N SER A 93 0.09 8.32 11.21
CA SER A 93 -0.26 8.46 9.80
C SER A 93 -0.20 7.12 9.09
N VAL A 94 -1.13 6.87 8.16
CA VAL A 94 -1.22 5.62 7.39
C VAL A 94 -1.29 5.95 5.91
N PHE A 95 -0.32 5.48 5.14
CA PHE A 95 -0.19 5.70 3.71
C PHE A 95 -0.64 4.46 2.96
N LEU A 96 -1.67 4.64 2.13
CA LEU A 96 -2.40 3.56 1.47
C LEU A 96 -2.32 3.78 -0.05
N PRO A 97 -1.45 3.06 -0.77
CA PRO A 97 -1.47 3.07 -2.22
C PRO A 97 -2.73 2.36 -2.71
N VAL A 98 -3.63 3.12 -3.35
CA VAL A 98 -4.91 2.63 -3.84
C VAL A 98 -4.79 2.37 -5.34
N ASN A 99 -5.26 1.21 -5.76
CA ASN A 99 -5.45 0.85 -7.15
C ASN A 99 -6.95 0.88 -7.49
N ASP A 100 -7.30 1.21 -8.73
CA ASP A 100 -8.69 1.20 -9.22
C ASP A 100 -9.18 -0.20 -9.65
N CYS A 101 -8.36 -1.25 -9.49
CA CYS A 101 -8.79 -2.62 -9.72
C CYS A 101 -9.90 -3.02 -8.75
N LEU A 102 -11.06 -3.40 -9.31
CA LEU A 102 -12.21 -3.88 -8.54
C LEU A 102 -12.31 -5.41 -8.46
N SER A 103 -11.42 -6.14 -9.14
CA SER A 103 -11.46 -7.61 -9.18
C SER A 103 -10.64 -8.21 -8.05
N LEU A 104 -11.21 -9.22 -7.38
CA LEU A 104 -10.48 -10.10 -6.46
C LEU A 104 -9.90 -11.33 -7.19
N ASP A 105 -10.45 -11.68 -8.34
CA ASP A 105 -10.16 -12.93 -9.05
C ASP A 105 -9.15 -12.76 -10.19
N ALA A 106 -8.87 -11.51 -10.60
CA ALA A 106 -7.97 -11.20 -11.69
C ALA A 106 -7.07 -9.98 -11.36
N PRO A 107 -5.78 -10.02 -11.74
CA PRO A 107 -4.92 -8.85 -11.67
C PRO A 107 -5.43 -7.78 -12.66
N GLY A 108 -5.27 -6.52 -12.29
CA GLY A 108 -5.76 -5.41 -13.10
C GLY A 108 -5.47 -4.07 -12.46
N GLY A 109 -6.20 -3.05 -12.93
CA GLY A 109 -5.99 -1.67 -12.54
C GLY A 109 -5.36 -0.85 -13.65
N SER A 110 -5.83 0.38 -13.77
CA SER A 110 -5.36 1.40 -14.70
C SER A 110 -5.06 2.70 -13.99
N HIS A 111 -4.97 2.72 -12.66
CA HIS A 111 -4.60 3.91 -11.93
C HIS A 111 -4.06 3.59 -10.55
N TRP A 112 -2.97 4.28 -10.18
CA TRP A 112 -2.50 4.34 -8.80
C TRP A 112 -2.78 5.72 -8.23
N SER A 113 -3.28 5.75 -7.00
CA SER A 113 -3.39 6.94 -6.17
C SER A 113 -2.91 6.65 -4.76
N LEU A 114 -2.80 7.69 -3.94
CA LEU A 114 -2.36 7.60 -2.57
C LEU A 114 -3.40 8.21 -1.64
N LEU A 115 -3.95 7.39 -0.76
CA LEU A 115 -4.80 7.81 0.34
C LEU A 115 -3.96 7.86 1.62
N VAL A 116 -4.02 8.98 2.34
CA VAL A 116 -3.27 9.18 3.58
C VAL A 116 -4.24 9.48 4.71
N TYR A 117 -4.27 8.63 5.74
CA TYR A 117 -4.89 8.98 7.01
C TYR A 117 -3.89 9.73 7.89
N SER A 118 -4.34 10.82 8.51
CA SER A 118 -3.60 11.55 9.53
C SER A 118 -4.43 11.59 10.81
N HIS A 119 -3.87 11.00 11.88
CA HIS A 119 -4.47 11.00 13.20
C HIS A 119 -4.53 12.42 13.79
N THR A 120 -3.55 13.29 13.51
CA THR A 120 -3.53 14.68 14.02
C THR A 120 -4.74 15.48 13.55
N SER A 121 -5.10 15.35 12.28
CA SER A 121 -6.24 16.05 11.69
C SER A 121 -7.52 15.22 11.71
N ASN A 122 -7.43 13.96 12.15
CA ASN A 122 -8.48 12.94 12.03
C ASN A 122 -9.16 12.97 10.65
N ALA A 123 -8.33 12.95 9.60
CA ALA A 123 -8.79 13.19 8.23
C ALA A 123 -8.02 12.34 7.21
N PHE A 124 -8.68 12.12 6.08
CA PHE A 124 -8.12 11.47 4.91
C PHE A 124 -7.74 12.50 3.85
N PHE A 125 -6.55 12.36 3.30
CA PHE A 125 -6.04 13.14 2.18
C PHE A 125 -5.85 12.24 0.98
N TYR A 126 -6.42 12.63 -0.16
CA TYR A 126 -6.33 11.87 -1.39
C TYR A 126 -5.40 12.58 -2.39
N TYR A 127 -4.41 11.86 -2.88
CA TYR A 127 -3.45 12.32 -3.87
C TYR A 127 -3.52 11.42 -5.10
N GLY A 128 -3.97 11.97 -6.23
CA GLY A 128 -4.01 11.26 -7.51
C GLY A 128 -3.81 12.24 -8.66
N THR A 129 -3.44 11.74 -9.84
CA THR A 129 -3.30 12.60 -11.03
C THR A 129 -4.68 12.79 -11.71
N PRO A 130 -5.08 14.02 -12.07
CA PRO A 130 -6.34 14.28 -12.79
C PRO A 130 -6.43 13.54 -14.15
N PRO A 131 -7.63 13.19 -14.66
CA PRO A 131 -8.96 13.63 -14.22
C PRO A 131 -9.72 12.56 -13.42
N CYS A 132 -9.02 11.61 -12.79
CA CYS A 132 -9.65 10.47 -12.11
C CYS A 132 -10.45 10.91 -10.86
N LEU A 133 -11.70 11.32 -11.09
CA LEU A 133 -12.76 11.33 -10.11
C LEU A 133 -12.99 9.88 -9.68
N PHE A 134 -12.41 9.47 -8.56
CA PHE A 134 -12.90 8.29 -7.85
C PHE A 134 -14.40 8.54 -7.58
N GLN A 135 -15.28 7.75 -8.21
CA GLN A 135 -16.61 7.57 -7.67
C GLN A 135 -16.43 6.89 -6.32
N TYR A 136 -16.53 7.70 -5.26
CA TYR A 136 -16.57 7.25 -3.89
C TYR A 136 -17.61 6.13 -3.78
N HIS A 137 -17.17 4.88 -3.60
CA HIS A 137 -18.11 3.78 -3.34
C HIS A 137 -18.52 3.88 -1.86
N PRO A 138 -19.80 4.14 -1.55
CA PRO A 138 -20.23 4.49 -0.19
C PRO A 138 -20.13 3.34 0.83
N SER A 139 -19.80 2.12 0.39
CA SER A 139 -19.86 0.92 1.23
C SER A 139 -18.63 0.67 2.09
N PHE A 140 -17.48 1.32 1.80
CA PHE A 140 -16.25 1.10 2.57
C PHE A 140 -15.76 2.39 3.21
N ASN A 141 -16.11 2.58 4.47
CA ASN A 141 -15.66 3.72 5.25
C ASN A 141 -14.39 3.34 6.03
N ILE A 142 -13.23 3.58 5.43
CA ILE A 142 -11.93 3.30 6.04
C ILE A 142 -11.72 4.05 7.38
N SER A 143 -12.50 5.11 7.67
CA SER A 143 -12.52 5.76 8.99
C SER A 143 -13.04 4.87 10.13
N GLN A 144 -13.66 3.73 9.84
CA GLN A 144 -14.06 2.77 10.88
C GLN A 144 -12.92 1.81 11.30
N ILE A 145 -11.76 1.93 10.65
CA ILE A 145 -10.61 1.04 10.80
C ILE A 145 -9.39 1.79 11.33
N LEU A 146 -9.27 3.07 10.98
CA LEU A 146 -8.15 3.95 11.33
C LEU A 146 -8.55 4.98 12.38
#